data_AF-A0A9D7Y5N7-F1
#
_entry.id   AF-A0A9D7Y5N7-F1
#
_cell.length_a   1.000
_cell.length_b   1.000
_cell.length_c   1.000
_cell.angle_alpha   90.00
_cell.angle_beta   90.00
_cell.angle_gamma   90.00
#
_symmetry.space_group_name_H-M   'P 1'
#
loop_
_entity.id
_entity.type
_entity.pdbx_description
1 polymer ?
#
loop_
_entity_poly.entity_id
_entity_poly.type
_entity_poly.pdbx_seq_one_letter_code
_entity_poly.pdbx_strand_id
1 'polypeptide(L)'
;MGIVKNYQSKGTCKVTFSYPANANVGVKTIQVLGEFNDWNADLAPKMKKSKDEYNTVLELEAGKTYQFRYLLDGAKWDNDFAADSYVQSPFMGISNSVIVLDELTQKPSATPKKQAVVTPKVASKSASAKITKSPAVRLKSLQKHLLHKQQKYQKTT
;
A
#
# COMPACT_ATOMS: atom_id res chain seq x y z
N MET A 1 1.08 4.29 -12.70
CA MET A 1 1.47 5.16 -11.59
C MET A 1 2.97 5.31 -11.68
N GLY A 2 3.50 6.42 -11.19
CA GLY A 2 4.89 6.78 -11.38
C GLY A 2 5.31 7.81 -10.36
N ILE A 3 6.57 7.71 -9.95
CA ILE A 3 7.19 8.57 -8.95
C ILE A 3 8.50 9.08 -9.56
N VAL A 4 8.61 10.39 -9.75
CA VAL A 4 9.84 11.03 -10.23
C VAL A 4 10.40 11.90 -9.12
N LYS A 5 11.59 11.55 -8.62
CA LYS A 5 12.29 12.27 -7.54
C LYS A 5 13.28 13.27 -8.16
N ASN A 6 13.10 14.58 -7.92
CA ASN A 6 13.98 15.63 -8.41
C ASN A 6 14.60 16.42 -7.23
N TYR A 7 15.79 15.97 -6.83
CA TYR A 7 16.57 16.51 -5.72
C TYR A 7 17.06 17.95 -5.98
N GLN A 8 16.82 18.84 -5.01
CA GLN A 8 17.18 20.26 -5.05
C GLN A 8 18.35 20.55 -4.11
N SER A 9 19.23 21.50 -4.46
CA SER A 9 20.42 21.87 -3.68
C SER A 9 20.15 22.39 -2.25
N LYS A 10 18.89 22.66 -1.90
CA LYS A 10 18.46 23.13 -0.57
C LYS A 10 18.10 22.01 0.42
N GLY A 11 18.38 20.75 0.10
CA GLY A 11 17.98 19.61 0.93
C GLY A 11 16.50 19.24 0.81
N THR A 12 15.80 19.75 -0.22
CA THR A 12 14.44 19.34 -0.58
C THR A 12 14.46 18.48 -1.84
N CYS A 13 13.44 17.66 -2.03
CA CYS A 13 13.22 16.86 -3.22
C CYS A 13 11.81 17.14 -3.75
N LYS A 14 11.73 17.53 -5.02
CA LYS A 14 10.45 17.69 -5.72
C LYS A 14 10.04 16.33 -6.26
N VAL A 15 9.03 15.74 -5.64
CA VAL A 15 8.48 14.45 -6.02
C VAL A 15 7.25 14.69 -6.87
N THR A 16 7.32 14.29 -8.14
CA THR A 16 6.14 14.21 -9.02
C THR A 16 5.48 12.86 -8.83
N PHE A 17 4.24 12.87 -8.38
CA PHE A 17 3.37 11.70 -8.29
C PHE A 17 2.45 11.66 -9.51
N SER A 18 2.36 10.49 -10.13
CA SER A 18 1.67 10.27 -11.40
C SER A 18 0.67 9.11 -11.29
N TYR A 19 -0.57 9.33 -11.71
CA TYR A 19 -1.67 8.37 -11.56
C TYR A 19 -2.46 8.23 -12.88
N PRO A 20 -2.45 7.06 -13.54
CA PRO A 20 -2.96 6.92 -14.90
C PRO A 20 -4.49 6.97 -14.92
N ALA A 21 -5.06 7.77 -15.82
CA ALA A 21 -6.49 8.07 -15.83
C ALA A 21 -7.38 6.87 -16.20
N ASN A 22 -6.80 5.81 -16.76
CA ASN A 22 -7.47 4.56 -17.11
C ASN A 22 -7.49 3.51 -15.99
N ALA A 23 -6.74 3.67 -14.90
CA ALA A 23 -6.68 2.66 -13.82
C ALA A 23 -7.99 2.55 -13.04
N ASN A 24 -8.77 3.63 -12.93
CA ASN A 24 -10.08 3.63 -12.32
C ASN A 24 -11.07 4.48 -13.13
N VAL A 25 -11.90 3.79 -13.91
CA VAL A 25 -12.94 4.41 -14.75
C VAL A 25 -13.95 5.16 -13.88
N GLY A 26 -14.28 6.40 -14.27
CA GLY A 26 -15.27 7.23 -13.60
C GLY A 26 -14.75 8.12 -12.47
N VAL A 27 -13.48 7.98 -12.06
CA VAL A 27 -12.89 8.80 -10.99
C VAL A 27 -12.77 10.27 -11.42
N LYS A 28 -13.25 11.17 -10.56
CA LYS A 28 -13.26 12.63 -10.82
C LYS A 28 -12.09 13.35 -10.15
N THR A 29 -11.70 12.88 -8.97
CA THR A 29 -10.71 13.51 -8.09
C THR A 29 -9.77 12.46 -7.52
N ILE A 30 -8.48 12.79 -7.50
CA ILE A 30 -7.43 11.99 -6.88
C ILE A 30 -6.61 12.94 -6.01
N GLN A 31 -6.33 12.54 -4.78
CA GLN A 31 -5.49 13.25 -3.82
C GLN A 31 -4.38 12.33 -3.33
N VAL A 32 -3.22 12.88 -3.00
CA VAL A 32 -2.12 12.14 -2.38
C VAL A 32 -2.09 12.49 -0.89
N LEU A 33 -2.26 11.48 -0.05
CA LEU A 33 -2.26 11.60 1.41
C LEU A 33 -1.09 10.81 1.98
N GLY A 34 -0.45 11.33 3.02
CA GLY A 34 0.68 10.69 3.67
C GLY A 34 1.12 11.42 4.92
N GLU A 35 2.29 11.04 5.45
CA GLU A 35 2.86 11.67 6.65
C GLU A 35 3.21 13.15 6.46
N PHE A 36 3.44 13.60 5.22
CA PHE A 36 3.74 15.00 4.89
C PHE A 36 2.52 15.95 4.96
N ASN A 37 1.30 15.43 5.11
CA ASN A 37 0.07 16.21 5.30
C ASN A 37 -0.85 15.61 6.37
N ASP A 38 -0.27 14.90 7.35
CA ASP A 38 -0.96 14.25 8.47
C ASP A 38 -2.13 13.35 8.05
N TRP A 39 -2.05 12.75 6.86
CA TRP A 39 -3.13 11.96 6.22
C TRP A 39 -4.47 12.72 6.09
N ASN A 40 -4.43 14.05 6.08
CA ASN A 40 -5.62 14.88 6.07
C ASN A 40 -6.09 15.18 4.64
N ALA A 41 -7.30 14.72 4.29
CA ALA A 41 -7.90 14.90 2.97
C ALA A 41 -8.23 16.37 2.62
N ASP A 42 -8.49 17.22 3.61
CA ASP A 42 -8.78 18.65 3.39
C ASP A 42 -7.51 19.46 3.07
N LEU A 43 -6.36 19.01 3.59
CA LEU A 43 -5.04 19.57 3.31
C LEU A 43 -4.36 18.92 2.09
N ALA A 44 -4.88 17.79 1.60
CA ALA A 44 -4.27 17.03 0.52
C ALA A 44 -4.42 17.70 -0.87
N PRO A 45 -3.32 17.93 -1.62
CA PRO A 45 -3.41 18.50 -2.94
C PRO A 45 -4.13 17.56 -3.91
N LYS A 46 -5.10 18.10 -4.63
CA LYS A 46 -5.79 17.42 -5.73
C LYS A 46 -4.85 17.34 -6.93
N MET A 47 -4.67 16.14 -7.47
CA MET A 47 -3.87 15.89 -8.65
C MET A 47 -4.53 16.54 -9.87
N LYS A 48 -3.75 17.27 -10.66
CA LYS A 48 -4.21 17.94 -11.88
C LYS A 48 -4.43 16.91 -12.97
N LYS A 49 -5.63 16.87 -13.54
CA LYS A 49 -5.95 15.99 -14.66
C LYS A 49 -5.28 16.48 -15.94
N SER A 50 -4.47 15.63 -16.56
CA SER A 50 -4.02 15.72 -17.94
C SER A 50 -4.84 14.76 -18.82
N LYS A 51 -4.47 14.62 -20.09
CA LYS A 51 -5.19 13.80 -21.07
C LYS A 51 -5.31 12.32 -20.64
N ASP A 52 -4.18 11.72 -20.26
CA ASP A 52 -4.07 10.28 -20.00
C ASP A 52 -3.67 9.96 -18.54
N GLU A 53 -3.38 10.99 -17.73
CA GLU A 53 -2.81 10.87 -16.38
C GLU A 53 -3.21 12.04 -15.48
N TYR A 54 -3.32 11.80 -14.17
CA TYR A 54 -3.41 12.80 -13.13
C TYR A 54 -2.04 13.00 -12.48
N ASN A 55 -1.58 14.24 -12.32
CA ASN A 55 -0.24 14.55 -11.81
C ASN A 55 -0.28 15.58 -10.67
N THR A 56 0.58 15.41 -9.66
CA THR A 56 0.87 16.44 -8.65
C THR A 56 2.36 16.48 -8.34
N VAL A 57 2.84 17.60 -7.82
CA VAL A 57 4.22 17.77 -7.35
C VAL A 57 4.19 18.17 -5.89
N LEU A 58 4.92 17.44 -5.05
CA LEU A 58 5.14 17.74 -3.65
C LEU A 58 6.62 18.08 -3.44
N GLU A 59 6.91 19.11 -2.65
CA GLU A 59 8.26 19.39 -2.18
C GLU A 59 8.40 18.79 -0.78
N LEU A 60 9.23 17.75 -0.68
CA LEU A 60 9.46 16.98 0.55
C LEU A 60 10.92 17.14 0.98
N GLU A 61 11.21 16.99 2.27
CA GLU A 61 12.59 17.05 2.77
C GLU A 61 13.35 15.78 2.38
N ALA A 62 14.58 15.96 1.87
CA ALA A 62 15.49 14.89 1.48
C ALA A 62 16.06 14.14 2.71
N GLY A 63 16.58 12.94 2.53
CA GLY A 63 17.07 12.10 3.64
C GLY A 63 15.98 11.48 4.52
N LYS A 64 14.70 11.62 4.15
CA LYS A 64 13.54 11.10 4.90
C LYS A 64 12.75 10.07 4.11
N THR A 65 12.08 9.19 4.86
CA THR A 65 11.14 8.20 4.35
C THR A 65 9.74 8.62 4.74
N TYR A 66 8.78 8.53 3.81
CA TYR A 66 7.38 8.89 4.03
C TYR A 66 6.45 7.77 3.60
N GLN A 67 5.43 7.50 4.40
CA GLN A 67 4.28 6.69 4.03
C GLN A 67 3.23 7.54 3.32
N PHE A 68 2.60 7.00 2.28
CA PHE A 68 1.56 7.67 1.50
C PHE A 68 0.61 6.67 0.81
N ARG A 69 -0.55 7.18 0.35
CA ARG A 69 -1.54 6.48 -0.50
C ARG A 69 -2.30 7.48 -1.36
N TYR A 70 -2.98 6.99 -2.40
CA TYR A 70 -3.93 7.78 -3.18
C TYR A 70 -5.35 7.64 -2.61
N LEU A 71 -6.06 8.76 -2.50
CA LEU A 71 -7.50 8.82 -2.19
C LEU A 71 -8.27 9.26 -3.43
N LEU A 72 -9.13 8.37 -3.93
CA LEU A 72 -9.95 8.50 -5.12
C LEU A 72 -11.38 8.84 -4.69
N ASP A 73 -11.89 9.98 -5.16
CA ASP A 73 -13.24 10.50 -4.87
C ASP A 73 -13.63 10.46 -3.38
N GLY A 74 -12.66 10.70 -2.50
CA GLY A 74 -12.87 10.75 -1.04
C GLY A 74 -13.17 9.42 -0.36
N ALA A 75 -13.25 8.31 -1.11
CA ALA A 75 -13.76 7.04 -0.59
C ALA A 75 -12.89 5.81 -0.89
N LYS A 76 -12.24 5.75 -2.06
CA LYS A 76 -11.43 4.60 -2.46
C LYS A 76 -9.95 4.89 -2.21
N TRP A 77 -9.29 4.01 -1.48
CA TRP A 77 -7.84 4.05 -1.29
C TRP A 77 -7.13 3.17 -2.31
N ASP A 78 -6.02 3.67 -2.85
CA ASP A 78 -5.17 2.95 -3.79
C ASP A 78 -3.68 3.15 -3.46
N ASN A 79 -2.85 2.18 -3.82
CA ASN A 79 -1.42 2.18 -3.51
C ASN A 79 -0.60 2.37 -4.80
N ASP A 80 0.54 3.07 -4.69
CA ASP A 80 1.44 3.22 -5.82
C ASP A 80 2.29 1.97 -6.04
N PHE A 81 2.18 1.39 -7.24
CA PHE A 81 3.01 0.26 -7.66
C PHE A 81 4.47 0.63 -7.93
N ALA A 82 4.76 1.92 -8.12
CA ALA A 82 6.10 2.48 -8.28
C ALA A 82 6.70 2.98 -6.94
N ALA A 83 6.05 2.71 -5.80
CA ALA A 83 6.60 2.97 -4.47
C ALA A 83 7.87 2.15 -4.20
N ASP A 84 8.80 2.70 -3.42
CA ASP A 84 10.07 2.03 -3.10
C ASP A 84 9.86 0.79 -2.20
N SER A 85 8.85 0.84 -1.33
CA SER A 85 8.42 -0.31 -0.52
C SER A 85 6.98 -0.16 -0.02
N TYR A 86 6.53 -1.13 0.78
CA TYR A 86 5.24 -1.09 1.47
C TYR A 86 5.42 -1.48 2.93
N VAL A 87 4.69 -0.80 3.82
CA VAL A 87 4.67 -1.10 5.25
C VAL A 87 3.24 -1.39 5.68
N GLN A 88 3.05 -2.30 6.65
CA GLN A 88 1.73 -2.53 7.22
C GLN A 88 1.26 -1.28 7.98
N SER A 89 0.04 -0.85 7.70
CA SER A 89 -0.62 0.18 8.50
C SER A 89 -1.09 -0.42 9.85
N PRO A 90 -1.49 0.41 10.82
CA PRO A 90 -2.12 -0.06 12.06
C PRO A 90 -3.43 -0.86 11.85
N PHE A 91 -4.01 -0.82 10.65
CA PHE A 91 -5.25 -1.53 10.30
C PHE A 91 -4.93 -2.89 9.65
N MET A 92 -5.54 -3.96 10.17
CA MET A 92 -5.30 -5.32 9.70
C MET A 92 -5.57 -5.47 8.19
N GLY A 93 -4.61 -6.07 7.48
CA GLY A 93 -4.72 -6.33 6.03
C GLY A 93 -4.52 -5.11 5.13
N ILE A 94 -4.19 -3.94 5.68
CA ILE A 94 -3.94 -2.71 4.93
C ILE A 94 -2.45 -2.36 5.02
N SER A 95 -1.82 -2.13 3.87
CA SER A 95 -0.46 -1.60 3.77
C SER A 95 -0.45 -0.23 3.10
N ASN A 96 0.47 0.63 3.52
CA ASN A 96 0.76 1.93 2.93
C ASN A 96 1.89 1.80 1.89
N SER A 97 1.86 2.62 0.84
CA SER A 97 3.03 2.81 -0.02
C SER A 97 4.07 3.64 0.72
N VAL A 98 5.35 3.41 0.43
CA VAL A 98 6.48 4.09 1.08
C VAL A 98 7.38 4.69 0.01
N ILE A 99 7.74 5.96 0.19
CA ILE A 99 8.76 6.65 -0.60
C ILE A 99 9.97 6.96 0.27
N VAL A 100 11.15 6.58 -0.20
CA VAL A 100 12.46 6.86 0.44
C VAL A 100 13.13 7.96 -0.37
N LEU A 101 13.48 9.07 0.29
CA LEU A 101 14.22 10.19 -0.32
C LEU A 101 15.64 10.19 0.23
N ASP A 102 16.62 10.10 -0.67
CA ASP A 102 18.04 10.08 -0.34
C ASP A 102 18.50 11.44 0.19
N GLU A 103 19.53 11.45 1.03
CA GLU A 103 20.12 12.69 1.57
C GLU A 103 21.17 13.27 0.60
N LEU A 104 21.21 14.60 0.45
CA LEU A 104 22.05 15.28 -0.54
C LEU A 104 23.42 15.71 0.00
N THR A 105 24.03 14.85 0.82
CA THR A 105 25.33 15.11 1.43
C THR A 105 26.50 14.70 0.54
N GLN A 106 27.28 15.68 0.05
CA GLN A 106 28.66 15.41 -0.38
C GLN A 106 29.60 15.32 0.84
N LYS A 107 29.47 14.25 1.65
CA LYS A 107 30.55 13.79 2.57
C LYS A 107 30.32 12.34 3.02
N PRO A 108 31.32 11.43 2.96
CA PRO A 108 31.12 10.03 3.31
C PRO A 108 31.31 9.74 4.81
N SER A 109 30.20 9.63 5.55
CA SER A 109 30.09 8.85 6.81
C SER A 109 28.60 8.72 7.18
N ALA A 110 28.01 7.55 7.47
CA ALA A 110 28.59 6.23 7.68
C ALA A 110 27.68 5.09 7.14
N THR A 111 28.26 3.89 7.08
CA THR A 111 27.76 2.62 6.53
C THR A 111 26.29 2.28 6.81
N PRO A 112 25.56 1.63 5.86
CA PRO A 112 24.15 1.29 6.05
C PRO A 112 23.93 0.34 7.24
N LYS A 113 22.96 0.68 8.11
CA LYS A 113 22.37 -0.30 9.01
C LYS A 113 21.52 -1.28 8.20
N LYS A 114 22.18 -2.35 7.77
CA LYS A 114 21.61 -3.61 7.28
C LYS A 114 20.50 -4.09 8.24
N GLN A 115 19.25 -3.71 7.99
CA GLN A 115 18.13 -4.50 8.50
C GLN A 115 18.17 -5.83 7.76
N ALA A 116 18.35 -6.90 8.51
CA ALA A 116 18.58 -8.21 7.95
C ALA A 116 17.33 -8.71 7.22
N VAL A 117 17.54 -9.21 6.00
CA VAL A 117 16.65 -10.22 5.42
C VAL A 117 16.58 -11.38 6.41
N VAL A 118 15.43 -11.57 7.03
CA VAL A 118 15.10 -12.80 7.76
C VAL A 118 14.18 -13.64 6.88
N THR A 119 14.75 -14.20 5.82
CA THR A 119 14.19 -15.39 5.21
C THR A 119 14.53 -16.61 6.07
N PRO A 120 13.56 -17.47 6.37
CA PRO A 120 13.82 -18.88 6.51
C PRO A 120 13.27 -19.61 5.28
N LYS A 121 14.08 -19.70 4.22
CA LYS A 121 13.90 -20.71 3.16
C LYS A 121 14.90 -21.83 3.38
N VAL A 122 14.63 -22.69 4.35
CA VAL A 122 15.22 -24.03 4.40
C VAL A 122 14.27 -24.95 3.64
N ALA A 123 14.76 -25.50 2.53
CA ALA A 123 14.08 -26.57 1.82
C ALA A 123 14.87 -27.87 2.01
N SER A 124 14.30 -28.83 2.71
CA SER A 124 14.80 -30.21 2.77
C SER A 124 13.63 -31.19 2.62
N LYS A 125 13.88 -32.29 1.90
CA LYS A 125 12.88 -33.33 1.58
C LYS A 125 12.98 -34.52 2.55
N SER A 126 11.94 -35.34 2.53
CA SER A 126 11.85 -36.78 2.85
C SER A 126 11.83 -37.30 4.31
N ALA A 127 10.61 -37.74 4.70
CA ALA A 127 10.22 -39.14 5.02
C ALA A 127 10.43 -39.77 6.42
N SER A 128 9.36 -40.49 6.88
CA SER A 128 9.28 -41.51 7.97
C SER A 128 9.55 -41.04 9.42
N ALA A 129 9.01 -41.55 10.55
CA ALA A 129 7.95 -42.50 10.94
C ALA A 129 7.79 -42.40 12.51
N LYS A 130 6.81 -42.92 13.28
CA LYS A 130 5.56 -43.69 13.06
C LYS A 130 4.63 -43.61 14.33
N ILE A 131 3.36 -43.24 14.16
CA ILE A 131 2.13 -43.76 14.86
C ILE A 131 1.97 -43.68 16.40
N THR A 132 0.84 -43.11 16.85
CA THR A 132 -0.10 -43.75 17.83
C THR A 132 -1.58 -43.28 17.67
N LYS A 133 -2.37 -44.12 16.99
CA LYS A 133 -3.84 -44.41 17.11
C LYS A 133 -4.90 -43.29 17.32
N SER A 134 -5.65 -42.98 16.25
CA SER A 134 -7.13 -42.97 16.03
C SER A 134 -8.17 -42.51 17.10
N PRO A 135 -9.45 -42.18 16.71
CA PRO A 135 -10.08 -42.22 15.37
C PRO A 135 -10.74 -40.90 14.89
N ALA A 136 -11.14 -40.85 13.61
CA ALA A 136 -11.85 -39.72 13.01
C ALA A 136 -13.35 -40.00 12.77
N VAL A 137 -14.24 -39.08 13.17
CA VAL A 137 -15.64 -39.03 12.72
C VAL A 137 -16.13 -37.58 12.51
N ARG A 138 -16.20 -37.19 11.24
CA ARG A 138 -17.35 -36.55 10.55
C ARG A 138 -18.05 -35.30 11.16
N LEU A 139 -18.16 -34.26 10.31
CA LEU A 139 -19.41 -33.64 9.81
C LEU A 139 -19.62 -32.12 10.04
N LYS A 140 -19.37 -31.35 8.95
CA LYS A 140 -20.14 -30.19 8.45
C LYS A 140 -21.04 -29.42 9.45
N SER A 141 -20.55 -28.30 10.02
CA SER A 141 -21.39 -27.40 10.85
C SER A 141 -21.13 -25.89 10.68
N LEU A 142 -20.80 -25.42 9.47
CA LEU A 142 -20.66 -23.97 9.19
C LEU A 142 -21.30 -23.52 7.86
N GLN A 143 -22.33 -24.24 7.40
CA GLN A 143 -23.08 -23.91 6.17
C GLN A 143 -24.57 -23.62 6.39
N LYS A 144 -25.08 -23.68 7.64
CA LYS A 144 -26.51 -23.47 7.96
C LYS A 144 -26.97 -22.01 8.07
N HIS A 145 -26.05 -21.05 8.20
CA HIS A 145 -26.39 -19.63 8.38
C HIS A 145 -26.56 -18.83 7.07
N LEU A 146 -26.10 -19.36 5.93
CA LEU A 146 -26.21 -18.68 4.62
C LEU A 146 -27.50 -18.99 3.86
N LEU A 147 -28.18 -20.10 4.15
CA LEU A 147 -29.41 -20.49 3.45
C LEU A 147 -30.67 -19.74 3.95
N HIS A 148 -30.72 -19.41 5.25
CA HIS A 148 -31.86 -18.70 5.86
C HIS A 148 -31.93 -17.22 5.46
N LYS A 149 -30.85 -16.62 4.97
CA LYS A 149 -30.85 -15.21 4.53
C LYS A 149 -31.39 -15.03 3.12
N GLN A 150 -31.27 -16.04 2.24
CA GLN A 150 -31.83 -16.00 0.89
C GLN A 150 -33.35 -16.22 0.85
N GLN A 151 -33.90 -17.08 1.71
CA GLN A 151 -35.35 -17.34 1.74
C GLN A 151 -36.19 -16.16 2.29
N LYS A 152 -35.59 -15.22 3.03
CA LYS A 152 -36.28 -14.00 3.49
C LYS A 152 -36.42 -12.90 2.43
N TYR A 153 -35.70 -12.97 1.31
CA TYR A 153 -35.74 -11.94 0.24
C TYR A 153 -36.73 -12.25 -0.89
N GLN A 154 -37.41 -13.40 -0.86
CA GLN A 154 -38.36 -13.87 -1.88
C GLN A 154 -39.81 -13.93 -1.36
N LYS A 155 -40.13 -13.23 -0.26
CA LYS A 155 -41.46 -13.21 0.39
C LYS A 155 -41.92 -11.80 0.81
N THR A 156 -41.44 -10.77 0.11
CA THR A 156 -41.90 -9.39 0.27
C THR A 156 -42.16 -8.76 -1.11
N THR A 157 -43.09 -9.40 -1.81
CA THR A 157 -43.94 -8.88 -2.88
C THR A 157 -45.34 -9.43 -2.61
#